data_AF-A0A1I1DST7-F1
#
_entry.id   AF-A0A1I1DST7-F1
#
_cell.length_a   1.000
_cell.length_b   1.000
_cell.length_c   1.000
_cell.angle_alpha   90.00
_cell.angle_beta   90.00
_cell.angle_gamma   90.00
#
_symmetry.space_group_name_H-M   'P 1'
#
loop_
_entity.id
_entity.type
_entity.pdbx_description
1 polymer ?
#
loop_
_entity_poly.entity_id
_entity_poly.type
_entity_poly.pdbx_seq_one_letter_code
_entity_poly.pdbx_strand_id
1 'polypeptide(L)'
;MKSLVLSAIICATTAGVSLAGNGELPNDQKKTATFKSEIAFHQRNVDMLWNQYGLAEARIKQSHGNHAELERDRAFFIGVYQKDIDNGIRIAQSKKAITEIEELYAKKRAQRDAYEKTKLARLQEQLRTELKREQKSFEKTCKKNAHLINNETLPLLREAEHYLANAIDRANHFNDSKATIAAR
;
A
#
# COMPACT_ATOMS: atom_id res chain seq x y z
N MET A 1 9.15 -13.94 0.96
CA MET A 1 8.28 -12.75 0.75
C MET A 1 7.69 -12.89 -0.63
N LYS A 2 6.37 -13.12 -0.74
CA LYS A 2 5.69 -13.22 -2.03
C LYS A 2 5.76 -11.84 -2.70
N SER A 3 6.24 -11.79 -3.93
CA SER A 3 6.25 -10.59 -4.79
C SER A 3 4.88 -9.91 -4.73
N LEU A 4 4.81 -8.59 -4.87
CA LEU A 4 3.58 -7.97 -5.37
C LEU A 4 3.31 -8.66 -6.71
N VAL A 5 2.35 -9.57 -6.72
CA VAL A 5 2.00 -10.32 -7.92
C VAL A 5 1.14 -9.36 -8.71
N LEU A 6 1.71 -8.82 -9.79
CA LEU A 6 0.92 -8.32 -10.91
C LEU A 6 0.17 -9.52 -11.45
N SER A 7 -0.99 -9.82 -10.86
CA SER A 7 -1.98 -10.64 -11.54
C SER A 7 -2.53 -9.75 -12.64
N ALA A 8 -1.84 -9.72 -13.78
CA ALA A 8 -2.44 -9.33 -15.05
C ALA A 8 -3.52 -10.38 -15.34
N ILE A 9 -4.65 -10.27 -14.65
CA ILE A 9 -5.87 -10.98 -15.01
C ILE A 9 -6.35 -10.25 -16.26
N ILE A 10 -5.78 -10.66 -17.39
CA ILE A 10 -6.40 -10.43 -18.68
C ILE A 10 -7.66 -11.30 -18.64
N CYS A 11 -8.77 -10.75 -18.16
CA CYS A 11 -10.09 -11.30 -18.43
C CYS A 11 -10.37 -11.09 -19.93
N ALA A 12 -9.72 -11.88 -20.77
CA ALA A 12 -10.23 -12.21 -22.07
C ALA A 12 -11.28 -13.31 -21.88
N THR A 13 -12.46 -12.96 -21.37
CA THR A 13 -13.65 -13.79 -21.56
C THR A 13 -14.33 -13.34 -22.84
N THR A 14 -14.05 -14.09 -23.90
CA THR A 14 -14.67 -14.05 -25.21
C THR A 14 -16.15 -14.45 -25.14
N ALA A 15 -16.98 -13.72 -25.90
CA ALA A 15 -18.20 -14.13 -26.60
C ALA A 15 -19.32 -14.90 -25.85
N GLY A 16 -20.53 -14.34 -25.91
CA GLY A 16 -21.76 -15.13 -26.06
C GLY A 16 -22.70 -15.20 -24.85
N VAL A 17 -23.48 -14.13 -24.63
CA VAL A 17 -24.87 -14.30 -24.18
C VAL A 17 -25.73 -13.43 -25.08
N SER A 18 -26.31 -14.07 -26.09
CA SER A 18 -27.40 -13.53 -26.89
C SER A 18 -28.64 -13.39 -26.00
N LEU A 19 -28.92 -12.17 -25.55
CA LEU A 19 -30.30 -11.78 -25.27
C LEU A 19 -30.79 -10.93 -26.44
N ALA A 20 -31.81 -11.44 -27.10
CA ALA A 20 -32.46 -10.84 -28.25
C ALA A 20 -32.90 -9.40 -27.96
N GLY A 21 -32.29 -8.47 -28.70
CA GLY A 21 -32.59 -7.04 -28.71
C GLY A 21 -31.73 -6.37 -29.79
N ASN A 22 -32.35 -6.00 -30.90
CA ASN A 22 -31.75 -5.56 -32.16
C ASN A 22 -30.61 -4.52 -32.07
N GLY A 23 -29.50 -4.82 -32.75
CA GLY A 23 -28.46 -3.86 -33.16
C GLY A 23 -27.05 -4.40 -32.94
N GLU A 24 -26.47 -5.10 -33.93
CA GLU A 24 -25.01 -5.26 -33.96
C GLU A 24 -24.39 -3.87 -34.02
N LEU A 25 -23.70 -3.46 -32.95
CA LEU A 25 -22.94 -2.21 -32.95
C LEU A 25 -21.87 -2.32 -34.06
N PRO A 26 -21.69 -1.29 -34.91
CA PRO A 26 -20.61 -1.24 -35.89
C PRO A 26 -19.26 -1.55 -35.24
N ASN A 27 -18.34 -2.17 -36.01
CA ASN A 27 -17.01 -2.61 -35.55
C ASN A 27 -16.28 -1.55 -34.70
N ASP A 28 -16.43 -0.27 -35.04
CA ASP A 28 -15.77 0.84 -34.32
C ASP A 28 -16.44 1.21 -32.99
N GLN A 29 -17.74 0.99 -32.81
CA GLN A 29 -18.41 1.13 -31.51
C GLN A 29 -17.95 0.02 -30.55
N LYS A 30 -17.76 -1.21 -31.04
CA LYS A 30 -17.20 -2.31 -30.24
C LYS A 30 -15.76 -2.02 -29.81
N LYS A 31 -14.91 -1.52 -30.72
CA LYS A 31 -13.53 -1.11 -30.39
C LYS A 31 -13.50 0.04 -29.37
N THR A 32 -14.40 1.02 -29.53
CA THR A 32 -14.52 2.15 -28.59
C THR A 32 -14.92 1.66 -27.19
N ALA A 33 -15.87 0.73 -27.09
CA ALA A 33 -16.27 0.13 -25.81
C ALA A 33 -15.10 -0.64 -25.15
N THR A 34 -14.35 -1.42 -25.93
CA THR A 34 -13.14 -2.10 -25.43
C THR A 34 -12.12 -1.09 -24.92
N PHE A 35 -11.86 -0.01 -25.66
CA PHE A 35 -10.91 1.02 -25.24
C PHE A 35 -11.33 1.70 -23.92
N LYS A 36 -12.62 2.00 -23.73
CA LYS A 36 -13.14 2.50 -22.43
C LYS A 36 -12.88 1.50 -21.29
N SER A 37 -13.07 0.21 -21.55
CA SER A 37 -12.77 -0.84 -20.56
C SER A 37 -11.28 -0.94 -20.25
N GLU A 38 -10.40 -0.75 -21.24
CA GLU A 38 -8.94 -0.72 -21.04
C GLU A 38 -8.54 0.49 -20.18
N ILE A 39 -9.12 1.68 -20.41
CA ILE A 39 -8.91 2.87 -19.56
C ILE A 39 -9.32 2.59 -18.11
N ALA A 40 -10.51 2.05 -17.90
CA ALA A 40 -11.01 1.71 -16.56
C ALA A 40 -10.15 0.63 -15.88
N PHE A 41 -9.59 -0.30 -16.65
CA PHE A 41 -8.68 -1.32 -16.14
C PHE A 41 -7.40 -0.71 -15.56
N HIS A 42 -6.83 0.30 -16.22
CA HIS A 42 -5.65 1.00 -15.71
C HIS A 42 -5.93 1.73 -14.38
N GLN A 43 -7.11 2.37 -14.24
CA GLN A 43 -7.50 2.98 -12.96
C GLN A 43 -7.62 1.92 -11.84
N ARG A 44 -8.27 0.78 -12.11
CA ARG A 44 -8.37 -0.32 -11.15
C ARG A 44 -7.02 -0.91 -10.75
N ASN A 45 -6.06 -0.96 -11.68
CA ASN A 45 -4.70 -1.42 -11.37
C ASN A 45 -4.01 -0.48 -10.37
N VAL A 46 -4.17 0.83 -10.54
CA VAL A 46 -3.65 1.83 -9.58
C VAL A 46 -4.24 1.60 -8.19
N ASP A 47 -5.55 1.38 -8.08
CA ASP A 47 -6.22 1.09 -6.80
C ASP A 47 -5.67 -0.18 -6.16
N MET A 48 -5.50 -1.23 -6.96
CA MET A 48 -4.99 -2.51 -6.51
C MET A 48 -3.55 -2.37 -5.99
N LEU A 49 -2.69 -1.62 -6.68
CA LEU A 49 -1.31 -1.35 -6.23
C LEU A 49 -1.29 -0.63 -4.88
N TRP A 50 -2.14 0.39 -4.69
CA TRP A 50 -2.25 1.11 -3.41
C TRP A 50 -2.82 0.25 -2.29
N ASN A 51 -3.82 -0.59 -2.58
CA ASN A 51 -4.38 -1.52 -1.60
C ASN A 51 -3.35 -2.57 -1.17
N GLN A 52 -2.59 -3.13 -2.12
CA GLN A 52 -1.52 -4.07 -1.81
C GLN A 52 -0.42 -3.42 -0.97
N TYR A 53 -0.04 -2.17 -1.28
CA TYR A 53 0.86 -1.37 -0.46
C TYR A 53 0.34 -1.23 0.97
N GLY A 54 -0.92 -0.82 1.15
CA GLY A 54 -1.51 -0.63 2.49
C GLY A 54 -1.55 -1.91 3.31
N LEU A 55 -1.92 -3.03 2.71
CA LEU A 55 -1.90 -4.35 3.37
C LEU A 55 -0.47 -4.78 3.76
N ALA A 56 0.51 -4.53 2.89
CA ALA A 56 1.91 -4.86 3.17
C ALA A 56 2.49 -3.97 4.27
N GLU A 57 2.18 -2.67 4.27
CA GLU A 57 2.56 -1.73 5.34
C GLU A 57 1.96 -2.16 6.69
N ALA A 58 0.66 -2.48 6.72
CA ALA A 58 0.00 -2.96 7.94
C ALA A 58 0.67 -4.25 8.47
N ARG A 59 0.96 -5.21 7.59
CA ARG A 59 1.68 -6.44 7.97
C ARG A 59 3.08 -6.18 8.49
N ILE A 60 3.80 -5.21 7.92
CA ILE A 60 5.10 -4.80 8.45
C ILE A 60 4.89 -4.29 9.87
N LYS A 61 4.02 -3.30 10.09
CA LYS A 61 3.79 -2.67 11.41
C LYS A 61 3.23 -3.61 12.47
N GLN A 62 2.42 -4.59 12.08
CA GLN A 62 1.74 -5.52 12.99
C GLN A 62 2.47 -6.86 13.17
N SER A 63 3.60 -7.08 12.49
CA SER A 63 4.37 -8.32 12.67
C SER A 63 4.83 -8.48 14.13
N HIS A 64 5.16 -9.71 14.53
CA HIS A 64 5.69 -10.00 15.85
C HIS A 64 6.84 -9.07 16.26
N GLY A 65 6.87 -8.68 17.54
CA GLY A 65 7.80 -7.69 18.08
C GLY A 65 7.46 -6.27 17.64
N ASN A 66 6.20 -6.00 17.27
CA ASN A 66 5.71 -4.65 16.98
C ASN A 66 5.73 -3.79 18.24
N HIS A 67 5.63 -2.47 18.04
CA HIS A 67 5.65 -1.49 19.12
C HIS A 67 4.62 -1.80 20.22
N ALA A 68 3.39 -2.17 19.84
CA ALA A 68 2.34 -2.46 20.82
C ALA A 68 2.65 -3.71 21.67
N GLU A 69 3.24 -4.75 21.08
CA GLU A 69 3.75 -5.93 21.81
C GLU A 69 4.87 -5.54 22.77
N LEU A 70 5.85 -4.75 22.30
CA LEU A 70 6.96 -4.31 23.12
C LEU A 70 6.50 -3.45 24.31
N GLU A 71 5.53 -2.57 24.12
CA GLU A 71 4.94 -1.78 25.23
C GLU A 71 4.23 -2.66 26.24
N ARG A 72 3.43 -3.62 25.77
CA ARG A 72 2.70 -4.54 26.67
C ARG A 72 3.66 -5.37 27.50
N ASP A 73 4.70 -5.91 26.88
CA ASP A 73 5.73 -6.69 27.58
C ASP A 73 6.44 -5.82 28.63
N ARG A 74 6.88 -4.61 28.26
CA ARG A 74 7.50 -3.66 29.19
C ARG A 74 6.60 -3.39 30.39
N ALA A 75 5.35 -3.01 30.15
CA ALA A 75 4.40 -2.69 31.21
C ALA A 75 4.13 -3.89 32.13
N PHE A 76 3.96 -5.09 31.55
CA PHE A 76 3.74 -6.31 32.30
C PHE A 76 4.91 -6.64 33.22
N PHE A 77 6.13 -6.72 32.68
CA PHE A 77 7.30 -7.13 33.48
C PHE A 77 7.69 -6.09 34.53
N ILE A 78 7.64 -4.80 34.19
CA ILE A 78 7.87 -3.74 35.20
C ILE A 78 6.82 -3.82 36.31
N GLY A 79 5.55 -4.03 35.97
CA GLY A 79 4.47 -4.16 36.96
C GLY A 79 4.69 -5.30 37.96
N VAL A 80 5.23 -6.44 37.52
CA VAL A 80 5.59 -7.57 38.39
C VAL A 80 6.63 -7.15 39.44
N TYR A 81 7.72 -6.51 39.02
CA TYR A 81 8.79 -6.09 39.92
C TYR A 81 8.41 -4.87 40.77
N GLN A 82 7.54 -4.01 40.26
CA GLN A 82 7.01 -2.88 41.03
C GLN A 82 6.17 -3.37 42.20
N LYS A 83 5.35 -4.40 42.01
CA LYS A 83 4.58 -5.02 43.10
C LYS A 83 5.47 -5.59 44.20
N ASP A 84 6.63 -6.17 43.85
CA ASP A 84 7.61 -6.62 44.84
C ASP A 84 8.17 -5.45 45.65
N ILE A 85 8.50 -4.33 44.99
CA ILE A 85 8.96 -3.11 45.65
C ILE A 85 7.89 -2.56 46.60
N ASP A 86 6.64 -2.48 46.14
CA ASP A 86 5.52 -1.94 46.91
C ASP A 86 5.23 -2.77 48.17
N ASN A 87 5.46 -4.09 48.10
CA ASN A 87 5.35 -5.00 49.25
C ASN A 87 6.61 -5.04 50.12
N GLY A 88 7.65 -4.27 49.81
CA GLY A 88 8.92 -4.26 50.54
C GLY A 88 9.80 -5.50 50.33
N ILE A 89 9.54 -6.29 49.28
CA ILE A 89 10.21 -7.56 48.99
C ILE A 89 11.30 -7.32 47.95
N ARG A 90 12.54 -7.78 48.23
CA ARG A 90 13.66 -7.83 47.26
C ARG A 90 13.87 -6.51 46.49
N ILE A 91 13.69 -5.37 47.17
CA ILE A 91 13.62 -4.03 46.55
C ILE A 91 14.82 -3.76 45.62
N ALA A 92 16.04 -4.06 46.08
CA ALA A 92 17.25 -3.79 45.30
C ALA A 92 17.32 -4.64 44.03
N GLN A 93 16.97 -5.94 44.13
CA GLN A 93 16.94 -6.84 42.98
C GLN A 93 15.85 -6.43 41.98
N SER A 94 14.67 -6.06 42.47
CA SER A 94 13.54 -5.62 41.63
C SER A 94 13.85 -4.32 40.90
N LYS A 95 14.48 -3.32 41.56
CA LYS A 95 14.94 -2.10 40.90
C LYS A 95 15.95 -2.38 39.80
N LYS A 96 16.91 -3.28 40.06
CA LYS A 96 17.89 -3.70 39.06
C LYS A 96 17.21 -4.37 37.86
N ALA A 97 16.28 -5.28 38.11
CA ALA A 97 15.52 -5.96 37.06
C ALA A 97 14.71 -4.97 36.20
N ILE A 98 14.08 -3.96 36.80
CA ILE A 98 13.35 -2.90 36.07
C ILE A 98 14.31 -2.14 35.15
N THR A 99 15.49 -1.75 35.61
CA THR A 99 16.50 -1.08 34.76
C THR A 99 16.91 -1.97 33.58
N GLU A 100 17.20 -3.25 33.83
CA GLU A 100 17.56 -4.20 32.77
C GLU A 100 16.41 -4.39 31.74
N ILE A 101 15.15 -4.37 32.18
CA ILE A 101 13.97 -4.43 31.31
C ILE A 101 13.86 -3.16 30.43
N GLU A 102 14.03 -1.98 31.02
CA GLU A 102 14.03 -0.70 30.30
C GLU A 102 15.10 -0.67 29.20
N GLU A 103 16.32 -1.09 29.52
CA GLU A 103 17.43 -1.18 28.57
C GLU A 103 17.13 -2.16 27.42
N LEU A 104 16.62 -3.35 27.75
CA LEU A 104 16.24 -4.35 26.75
C LEU A 104 15.11 -3.84 25.84
N TYR A 105 14.11 -3.20 26.42
CA TYR A 105 13.00 -2.60 25.69
C TYR A 105 13.51 -1.51 24.73
N ALA A 106 14.35 -0.59 25.19
CA ALA A 106 14.90 0.48 24.35
C ALA A 106 15.68 -0.11 23.16
N LYS A 107 16.48 -1.15 23.39
CA LYS A 107 17.19 -1.87 22.33
C LYS A 107 16.25 -2.52 21.32
N LYS A 108 15.22 -3.25 21.79
CA LYS A 108 14.23 -3.90 20.91
C LYS A 108 13.43 -2.87 20.11
N ARG A 109 13.04 -1.75 20.72
CA ARG A 109 12.35 -0.64 20.06
C ARG A 109 13.18 -0.03 18.95
N ALA A 110 14.46 0.27 19.20
CA ALA A 110 15.36 0.81 18.19
C ALA A 110 15.59 -0.18 17.03
N GLN A 111 15.74 -1.48 17.33
CA GLN A 111 15.81 -2.52 16.31
C GLN A 111 14.53 -2.57 15.47
N ARG A 112 13.38 -2.42 16.11
CA ARG A 112 12.08 -2.40 15.46
C ARG A 112 11.93 -1.19 14.54
N ASP A 113 12.28 0.01 15.01
CA ASP A 113 12.28 1.24 14.22
C ASP A 113 13.15 1.10 12.96
N ALA A 114 14.35 0.53 13.11
CA ALA A 114 15.28 0.30 12.00
C ALA A 114 14.72 -0.72 10.98
N TYR A 115 14.09 -1.79 11.47
CA TYR A 115 13.42 -2.79 10.64
C TYR A 115 12.28 -2.16 9.84
N GLU A 116 11.36 -1.45 10.50
CA GLU A 116 10.21 -0.84 9.84
C GLU A 116 10.66 0.19 8.81
N LYS A 117 11.61 1.09 9.16
CA LYS A 117 12.18 2.07 8.23
C LYS A 117 12.71 1.41 6.96
N THR A 118 13.48 0.34 7.09
CA THR A 118 14.10 -0.35 5.95
C THR A 118 13.05 -1.05 5.07
N LYS A 119 12.08 -1.73 5.70
CA LYS A 119 11.04 -2.45 4.97
C LYS A 119 10.06 -1.51 4.27
N LEU A 120 9.66 -0.42 4.93
CA LEU A 120 8.77 0.58 4.36
C LEU A 120 9.44 1.32 3.20
N ALA A 121 10.71 1.71 3.33
CA ALA A 121 11.44 2.35 2.23
C ALA A 121 11.49 1.45 0.97
N ARG A 122 11.76 0.16 1.15
CA ARG A 122 11.73 -0.81 0.04
C ARG A 122 10.34 -0.96 -0.56
N LEU A 123 9.30 -1.04 0.27
CA LEU A 123 7.92 -1.19 -0.18
C LEU A 123 7.45 0.05 -0.96
N GLN A 124 7.82 1.25 -0.49
CA GLN A 124 7.54 2.52 -1.17
C GLN A 124 8.22 2.60 -2.54
N GLU A 125 9.49 2.17 -2.63
CA GLU A 125 10.21 2.14 -3.90
C GLU A 125 9.60 1.13 -4.90
N GLN A 126 9.14 -0.02 -4.40
CA GLN A 126 8.40 -0.99 -5.21
C GLN A 126 7.10 -0.37 -5.74
N LEU A 127 6.32 0.30 -4.91
CA LEU A 127 5.09 0.97 -5.36
C LEU A 127 5.37 2.02 -6.43
N ARG A 128 6.38 2.89 -6.23
CA ARG A 128 6.77 3.90 -7.23
C ARG A 128 7.15 3.26 -8.56
N THR A 129 7.89 2.16 -8.52
CA THR A 129 8.31 1.43 -9.71
C THR A 129 7.11 0.85 -10.46
N GLU A 130 6.17 0.20 -9.75
CA GLU A 130 4.98 -0.37 -10.39
C GLU A 130 4.03 0.69 -10.91
N LEU A 131 3.82 1.81 -10.20
CA LEU A 131 3.01 2.93 -10.69
C LEU A 131 3.60 3.55 -11.97
N LYS A 132 4.92 3.71 -12.05
CA LYS A 132 5.59 4.18 -13.28
C LYS A 132 5.47 3.16 -14.43
N ARG A 133 5.46 1.87 -14.13
CA ARG A 133 5.19 0.83 -15.15
C ARG A 133 3.75 0.88 -15.63
N GLU A 134 2.80 1.08 -14.73
CA GLU A 134 1.39 1.24 -15.07
C GLU A 134 1.16 2.48 -15.95
N GLN A 135 1.79 3.62 -15.63
CA GLN A 135 1.78 4.82 -16.48
C GLN A 135 2.28 4.53 -17.89
N LYS A 136 3.43 3.87 -18.03
CA LYS A 136 3.95 3.47 -19.35
C LYS A 136 3.01 2.49 -20.09
N SER A 137 2.32 1.63 -19.36
CA SER A 137 1.33 0.71 -19.93
C SER A 137 0.12 1.48 -20.46
N PHE A 138 -0.41 2.41 -19.66
CA PHE A 138 -1.50 3.29 -20.02
C PHE A 138 -1.17 4.15 -21.26
N GLU A 139 0.03 4.76 -21.30
CA GLU A 139 0.50 5.53 -22.47
C GLU A 139 0.56 4.67 -23.75
N LYS A 140 0.96 3.40 -23.65
CA LYS A 140 0.96 2.46 -24.78
C LYS A 140 -0.46 2.15 -25.25
N THR A 141 -1.39 1.92 -24.32
CA THR A 141 -2.81 1.73 -24.63
C THR A 141 -3.39 2.95 -25.36
N CYS A 142 -3.06 4.16 -24.89
CA CYS A 142 -3.48 5.41 -25.53
C CYS A 142 -2.92 5.54 -26.95
N LYS A 143 -1.62 5.29 -27.14
CA LYS A 143 -0.96 5.35 -28.46
C LYS A 143 -1.55 4.35 -29.45
N LYS A 144 -1.78 3.10 -29.02
CA LYS A 144 -2.35 2.04 -29.85
C LYS A 144 -3.77 2.37 -30.31
N ASN A 145 -4.55 3.00 -29.44
CA ASN A 145 -5.95 3.33 -29.67
C ASN A 145 -6.19 4.81 -30.02
N ALA A 146 -5.15 5.54 -30.46
CA ALA A 146 -5.24 6.98 -30.72
C ALA A 146 -6.34 7.36 -31.74
N HIS A 147 -6.60 6.47 -32.71
CA HIS A 147 -7.65 6.62 -33.71
C HIS A 147 -9.08 6.49 -33.14
N LEU A 148 -9.23 6.04 -31.89
CA LEU A 148 -10.50 5.89 -31.17
C LEU A 148 -10.74 7.04 -30.18
N ILE A 149 -9.88 8.06 -30.17
CA ILE A 149 -10.04 9.26 -29.33
C ILE A 149 -11.13 10.14 -29.95
N ASN A 150 -12.23 10.28 -29.24
CA ASN A 150 -13.40 11.06 -29.64
C ASN A 150 -14.06 11.71 -28.41
N ASN A 151 -15.23 12.33 -28.60
CA ASN A 151 -15.95 13.04 -27.53
C ASN A 151 -16.33 12.13 -26.34
N GLU A 152 -16.41 10.81 -26.53
CA GLU A 152 -16.77 9.87 -25.47
C GLU A 152 -15.55 9.33 -24.71
N THR A 153 -14.43 9.13 -25.39
CA THR A 153 -13.22 8.54 -24.78
C THR A 153 -12.26 9.58 -24.22
N LEU A 154 -12.24 10.79 -24.79
CA LEU A 154 -11.36 11.87 -24.36
C LEU A 154 -11.54 12.28 -22.88
N PRO A 155 -12.77 12.43 -22.35
CA PRO A 155 -12.95 12.75 -20.93
C PRO A 155 -12.39 11.66 -20.01
N LEU A 156 -12.64 10.38 -20.34
CA LEU A 156 -12.17 9.23 -19.57
C LEU A 156 -10.65 9.12 -19.57
N LEU A 157 -10.02 9.44 -20.71
CA LEU A 157 -8.56 9.49 -20.81
C LEU A 157 -7.97 10.54 -19.88
N ARG A 158 -8.49 11.77 -19.92
CA ARG A 158 -8.02 12.85 -19.04
C ARG A 158 -8.21 12.50 -17.57
N GLU A 159 -9.34 11.91 -17.22
CA GLU A 159 -9.60 11.45 -15.86
C GLU A 159 -8.57 10.40 -15.42
N ALA A 160 -8.31 9.39 -16.26
CA ALA A 160 -7.32 8.36 -15.96
C ALA A 160 -5.89 8.94 -15.88
N GLU A 161 -5.52 9.87 -16.76
CA GLU A 161 -4.23 10.59 -16.71
C GLU A 161 -4.05 11.34 -15.40
N HIS A 162 -5.05 12.12 -15.00
CA HIS A 162 -5.04 12.83 -13.71
C HIS A 162 -4.97 11.84 -12.53
N TYR A 163 -5.72 10.74 -12.60
CA TYR A 163 -5.73 9.72 -11.55
C TYR A 163 -4.35 9.09 -11.36
N LEU A 164 -3.70 8.66 -12.44
CA LEU A 164 -2.36 8.10 -12.41
C LEU A 164 -1.32 9.12 -11.94
N ALA A 165 -1.39 10.36 -12.42
CA ALA A 165 -0.48 11.43 -12.01
C ALA A 165 -0.57 11.68 -10.50
N ASN A 166 -1.79 11.85 -9.97
CA ASN A 166 -2.02 12.05 -8.54
C ASN A 166 -1.52 10.85 -7.70
N ALA A 167 -1.72 9.62 -8.18
CA ALA A 167 -1.22 8.42 -7.53
C ALA A 167 0.32 8.39 -7.48
N ILE A 168 1.00 8.75 -8.58
CA ILE A 168 2.46 8.82 -8.64
C ILE A 168 2.99 9.93 -7.74
N ASP A 169 2.37 11.11 -7.78
CA ASP A 169 2.76 12.24 -6.93
C ASP A 169 2.64 11.88 -5.46
N ARG A 170 1.52 11.28 -5.03
CA ARG A 170 1.37 10.77 -3.67
C ARG A 170 2.50 9.81 -3.28
N ALA A 171 2.91 8.90 -4.18
CA ALA A 171 4.01 7.97 -3.90
C ALA A 171 5.38 8.67 -3.86
N ASN A 172 5.58 9.76 -4.60
CA ASN A 172 6.83 10.51 -4.54
C ASN A 172 7.00 11.23 -3.19
N HIS A 173 5.91 11.73 -2.61
CA HIS A 173 5.90 12.50 -1.35
C HIS A 173 5.86 11.64 -0.07
N PHE A 174 6.15 10.33 -0.13
CA PHE A 174 6.19 9.48 1.08
C PHE A 174 7.09 10.02 2.20
N ASN A 175 8.18 10.72 1.85
CA ASN A 175 9.14 11.25 2.81
C ASN A 175 8.72 12.56 3.47
N ASP A 176 7.79 13.32 2.87
CA ASP A 176 7.36 14.62 3.42
C ASP A 176 6.37 14.47 4.58
N SER A 177 5.80 13.28 4.74
CA SER A 177 4.93 12.93 5.87
C SER A 177 5.65 12.83 7.23
N LYS A 178 6.99 12.88 7.26
CA LYS A 178 7.78 12.97 8.50
C LYS A 178 8.07 14.40 8.98
N ALA A 179 7.70 15.42 8.21
CA ALA A 179 8.00 16.81 8.57
C ALA A 179 6.89 17.52 9.37
N THR A 180 5.66 16.99 9.44
CA THR A 180 4.57 17.76 10.09
C THR A 180 3.49 16.88 10.73
N ILE A 181 3.81 16.22 11.84
CA ILE A 181 2.84 16.06 12.93
C ILE A 181 3.58 16.44 14.21
N ALA A 182 3.84 17.74 14.34
CA ALA A 182 4.02 18.35 15.65
C ALA A 182 2.70 18.18 16.41
N ALA A 183 2.81 17.74 17.66
CA ALA A 183 1.72 17.53 18.58
C ALA A 183 0.67 18.65 18.56
N ARG A 184 -0.60 18.24 18.60
CA ARG A 184 -1.69 19.00 19.22
C ARG A 184 -2.45 18.06 20.13
#